data_AF-A0A7X8FEN7-F1
#
_entry.id   AF-A0A7X8FEN7-F1
#
_cell.length_a   1.000
_cell.length_b   1.000
_cell.length_c   1.000
_cell.angle_alpha   90.00
_cell.angle_beta   90.00
_cell.angle_gamma   90.00
#
_symmetry.space_group_name_H-M   'P 1'
#
loop_
_entity.id
_entity.type
_entity.pdbx_description
1 polymer ?
#
loop_
_entity_poly.entity_id
_entity_poly.type
_entity_poly.pdbx_seq_one_letter_code
_entity_poly.pdbx_strand_id
1 'polypeptide(L)'
;MNNRLKLLGGLVIIILVLWLFPPGSWLVPKLVLDGQFGDWRGRTSISDPAGDGRSGNDFKMISWATNKNEEKLYFMLERYPPEPKSRRMECCLFFDLNNNGKYTDQVDKYAQIFYQPQGLPRGEVTVYLYTMEGELKGKYEGQWGEGTGASTSHVEFAIPMKDLEAYPAQYLRFYLADISGRSDRLPDQGDIQWDPFPGASKSRSTIALVFLLWLAITLFLYHHRLWVLYYIWAAVGLCCVLVLFFHASLVEYGVERFSSLILHHILHQLGIVTHIYDGSPGTLLVLIKIDSSWTTLTIDIENSGLIEICIIFSLIVFYPVYRLRKRILVALSGALGIYLINLARLLLVIVIIHSGGRNMSYIAHTLFGRLLFFLLAVGLYWQLITRPSLEKIRRNVKNA
;
A
#
# COMPACT_ATOMS: atom_id res chain seq x y z
N MET A 1 -33.84 -3.20 22.84
CA MET A 1 -32.77 -2.83 21.88
C MET A 1 -32.93 -1.36 21.56
N ASN A 2 -31.97 -0.50 21.92
CA ASN A 2 -32.16 0.96 21.82
C ASN A 2 -32.09 1.37 20.34
N ASN A 3 -33.15 1.98 19.79
CA ASN A 3 -33.28 2.29 18.35
C ASN A 3 -32.09 3.09 17.77
N ARG A 4 -31.38 3.84 18.61
CA ARG A 4 -30.18 4.59 18.22
C ARG A 4 -28.96 3.71 17.90
N LEU A 5 -28.86 2.50 18.48
CA LEU A 5 -27.76 1.55 18.20
C LEU A 5 -27.95 0.86 16.84
N LYS A 6 -29.22 0.59 16.46
CA LYS A 6 -29.57 0.13 15.11
C LYS A 6 -29.28 1.22 14.06
N LEU A 7 -29.55 2.48 14.40
CA LEU A 7 -29.31 3.61 13.51
C LEU A 7 -27.82 3.87 13.27
N LEU A 8 -27.00 3.85 14.33
CA LEU A 8 -25.53 3.94 14.21
C LEU A 8 -24.93 2.76 13.45
N GLY A 9 -25.39 1.53 13.73
CA GLY A 9 -24.99 0.35 12.97
C GLY A 9 -25.38 0.45 11.49
N GLY A 10 -26.61 0.90 11.20
CA GLY A 10 -27.11 1.10 9.85
C GLY A 10 -26.36 2.20 9.07
N LEU A 11 -26.01 3.30 9.72
CA LEU A 11 -25.25 4.40 9.09
C LEU A 11 -23.81 3.98 8.79
N VAL A 12 -23.17 3.22 9.68
CA VAL A 12 -21.85 2.61 9.44
C VAL A 12 -21.93 1.61 8.29
N ILE A 13 -22.99 0.79 8.22
CA ILE A 13 -23.23 -0.14 7.10
C ILE A 13 -23.43 0.63 5.79
N ILE A 14 -24.18 1.73 5.76
CA ILE A 14 -24.42 2.53 4.56
C ILE A 14 -23.14 3.24 4.09
N ILE A 15 -22.34 3.80 5.02
CA ILE A 15 -21.05 4.42 4.70
C ILE A 15 -20.05 3.36 4.20
N LEU A 16 -20.04 2.16 4.80
CA LEU A 16 -19.27 1.03 4.30
C LEU A 16 -19.76 0.60 2.91
N VAL A 17 -21.07 0.48 2.67
CA VAL A 17 -21.64 0.10 1.37
C VAL A 17 -21.31 1.15 0.29
N LEU A 18 -21.39 2.44 0.60
CA LEU A 18 -21.01 3.53 -0.31
C LEU A 18 -19.50 3.57 -0.58
N TRP A 19 -18.67 3.17 0.39
CA TRP A 19 -17.22 3.02 0.21
C TRP A 19 -16.85 1.73 -0.55
N LEU A 20 -17.64 0.66 -0.40
CA LEU A 20 -17.48 -0.64 -1.05
C LEU A 20 -17.92 -0.65 -2.53
N PHE A 21 -18.86 0.22 -2.92
CA PHE A 21 -19.39 0.31 -4.28
C PHE A 21 -19.31 1.74 -4.86
N PRO A 22 -18.11 2.26 -5.19
CA PRO A 22 -18.05 3.34 -6.17
C PRO A 22 -18.62 2.81 -7.51
N PRO A 23 -19.41 3.60 -8.24
CA PRO A 23 -19.93 3.18 -9.54
C PRO A 23 -18.74 2.96 -10.49
N GLY A 24 -18.33 1.71 -10.71
CA GLY A 24 -17.37 1.36 -11.78
C GLY A 24 -16.40 0.19 -11.55
N SER A 25 -16.24 -0.40 -10.36
CA SER A 25 -15.14 -1.35 -10.09
C SER A 25 -15.57 -2.83 -10.04
N TRP A 26 -16.19 -3.36 -11.10
CA TRP A 26 -16.55 -4.78 -11.17
C TRP A 26 -15.58 -5.51 -12.09
N LEU A 27 -14.80 -6.44 -11.51
CA LEU A 27 -13.89 -7.40 -12.15
C LEU A 27 -12.83 -6.75 -13.05
N VAL A 28 -11.61 -6.60 -12.55
CA VAL A 28 -10.47 -6.25 -13.41
C VAL A 28 -10.13 -7.50 -14.24
N PRO A 29 -10.40 -7.51 -15.56
CA PRO A 29 -10.12 -8.67 -16.41
C PRO A 29 -8.61 -8.95 -16.46
N LYS A 30 -8.27 -10.21 -16.74
CA LYS A 30 -6.89 -10.64 -16.96
C LYS A 30 -6.34 -9.92 -18.19
N LEU A 31 -5.12 -9.39 -18.11
CA LEU A 31 -4.49 -8.73 -19.25
C LEU A 31 -4.11 -9.77 -20.31
N VAL A 32 -4.47 -9.52 -21.56
CA VAL A 32 -4.14 -10.38 -22.70
C VAL A 32 -3.60 -9.51 -23.82
N LEU A 33 -2.43 -9.87 -24.36
CA LEU A 33 -1.85 -9.16 -25.50
C LEU A 33 -2.60 -9.55 -26.78
N ASP A 34 -3.68 -8.86 -27.09
CA ASP A 34 -4.55 -9.13 -28.24
C ASP A 34 -4.91 -7.89 -29.07
N GLY A 35 -4.37 -6.72 -28.72
CA GLY A 35 -4.65 -5.44 -29.37
C GLY A 35 -6.06 -4.91 -29.05
N GLN A 36 -6.71 -5.39 -27.99
CA GLN A 36 -7.95 -4.85 -27.44
C GLN A 36 -7.71 -4.23 -26.06
N PHE A 37 -7.94 -2.92 -25.94
CA PHE A 37 -7.52 -2.18 -24.75
C PHE A 37 -8.58 -2.09 -23.64
N GLY A 38 -9.63 -2.92 -23.72
CA GLY A 38 -10.74 -2.88 -22.77
C GLY A 38 -10.36 -3.40 -21.37
N ASP A 39 -9.35 -4.26 -21.31
CA ASP A 39 -8.81 -4.87 -20.10
C ASP A 39 -7.88 -3.95 -19.27
N TRP A 40 -7.43 -2.85 -19.89
CA TRP A 40 -6.68 -1.77 -19.26
C TRP A 40 -7.54 -0.81 -18.44
N ARG A 41 -8.88 -0.91 -18.53
CA ARG A 41 -9.78 0.00 -17.81
C ARG A 41 -9.62 -0.11 -16.30
N GLY A 42 -9.24 1.01 -15.66
CA GLY A 42 -9.04 1.10 -14.21
C GLY A 42 -7.70 0.51 -13.72
N ARG A 43 -6.76 0.23 -14.63
CA ARG A 43 -5.36 -0.05 -14.29
C ARG A 43 -4.63 1.24 -13.89
N THR A 44 -3.50 1.08 -13.22
CA THR A 44 -2.65 2.22 -12.86
C THR A 44 -2.10 2.86 -14.13
N SER A 45 -2.30 4.16 -14.26
CA SER A 45 -1.86 4.93 -15.42
C SER A 45 -1.43 6.33 -15.01
N ILE A 46 -0.53 6.92 -15.79
CA ILE A 46 -0.18 8.33 -15.73
C ILE A 46 -0.37 8.93 -17.12
N SER A 47 -0.90 10.14 -17.17
CA SER A 47 -1.22 10.84 -18.41
C SER A 47 -0.33 12.06 -18.58
N ASP A 48 -0.09 12.43 -19.84
CA ASP A 48 0.69 13.60 -20.23
C ASP A 48 -0.17 14.67 -20.92
N PRO A 49 0.19 15.96 -20.79
CA PRO A 49 -0.34 17.03 -21.61
C PRO A 49 -0.05 16.78 -23.11
N ALA A 50 -0.75 17.50 -23.98
CA ALA A 50 -0.46 17.46 -25.42
C ALA A 50 0.54 18.55 -25.79
N GLY A 51 1.45 18.27 -26.73
CA GLY A 51 2.27 19.27 -27.41
C GLY A 51 3.59 19.64 -26.73
N ASP A 52 4.02 18.87 -25.74
CA ASP A 52 5.38 18.82 -25.21
C ASP A 52 6.27 17.87 -26.04
N GLY A 53 5.68 16.84 -26.67
CA GLY A 53 6.38 15.94 -27.58
C GLY A 53 6.57 16.43 -29.02
N ARG A 54 7.41 15.73 -29.79
CA ARG A 54 7.61 15.99 -31.23
C ARG A 54 6.43 15.46 -32.04
N SER A 55 6.09 16.13 -33.15
CA SER A 55 5.16 15.62 -34.17
C SER A 55 5.48 14.15 -34.49
N GLY A 56 4.63 13.21 -34.05
CA GLY A 56 4.82 11.76 -34.23
C GLY A 56 4.89 10.93 -32.94
N ASN A 57 5.51 11.47 -31.89
CA ASN A 57 5.78 10.83 -30.59
C ASN A 57 5.45 11.85 -29.49
N ASP A 58 4.15 12.08 -29.31
CA ASP A 58 3.57 12.92 -28.25
C ASP A 58 2.77 11.99 -27.36
N PHE A 59 3.33 11.60 -26.22
CA PHE A 59 2.74 10.59 -25.35
C PHE A 59 1.51 11.17 -24.64
N LYS A 60 0.47 10.35 -24.54
CA LYS A 60 -0.77 10.74 -23.86
C LYS A 60 -0.92 10.02 -22.54
N MET A 61 -0.55 8.75 -22.50
CA MET A 61 -0.71 7.93 -21.30
C MET A 61 0.19 6.70 -21.34
N ILE A 62 0.74 6.34 -20.18
CA ILE A 62 1.33 5.02 -19.94
C ILE A 62 0.57 4.34 -18.81
N SER A 63 0.20 3.08 -19.04
CA SER A 63 -0.45 2.20 -18.08
C SER A 63 0.42 0.97 -17.84
N TRP A 64 0.43 0.43 -16.63
CA TRP A 64 1.21 -0.75 -16.29
C TRP A 64 0.50 -1.62 -15.26
N ALA A 65 0.71 -2.95 -15.35
CA ALA A 65 0.23 -3.88 -14.33
C ALA A 65 0.91 -5.26 -14.41
N THR A 66 0.49 -6.16 -13.52
CA THR A 66 0.81 -7.59 -13.55
C THR A 66 -0.46 -8.43 -13.51
N ASN A 67 -0.34 -9.64 -14.03
CA ASN A 67 -1.34 -10.69 -13.87
C ASN A 67 -0.96 -11.60 -12.69
N LYS A 68 -1.97 -12.11 -11.98
CA LYS A 68 -1.74 -13.07 -10.90
C LYS A 68 -1.12 -14.36 -11.46
N ASN A 69 -0.06 -14.84 -10.82
CA ASN A 69 0.69 -16.04 -11.20
C ASN A 69 1.38 -15.96 -12.58
N GLU A 70 1.65 -14.75 -13.07
CA GLU A 70 2.46 -14.54 -14.27
C GLU A 70 3.66 -13.67 -13.94
N GLU A 71 4.86 -14.15 -14.27
CA GLU A 71 6.12 -13.42 -14.08
C GLU A 71 6.39 -12.49 -15.28
N LYS A 72 5.41 -11.64 -15.60
CA LYS A 72 5.46 -10.69 -16.72
C LYS A 72 4.95 -9.32 -16.29
N LEU A 73 5.65 -8.28 -16.71
CA LEU A 73 5.23 -6.89 -16.62
C LEU A 73 4.47 -6.52 -17.88
N TYR A 74 3.23 -6.07 -17.74
CA TYR A 74 2.40 -5.60 -18.85
C TYR A 74 2.43 -4.09 -18.90
N PHE A 75 2.50 -3.53 -20.11
CA PHE A 75 2.45 -2.11 -20.38
C PHE A 75 1.46 -1.80 -21.50
N MET A 76 0.79 -0.65 -21.39
CA MET A 76 0.04 -0.05 -22.48
C MET A 76 0.40 1.42 -22.62
N LEU A 77 0.66 1.83 -23.85
CA LEU A 77 1.00 3.18 -24.24
C LEU A 77 -0.12 3.74 -25.11
N GLU A 78 -0.48 4.99 -24.83
CA GLU A 78 -1.32 5.81 -25.71
C GLU A 78 -0.51 7.04 -26.10
N ARG A 79 -0.53 7.39 -27.39
CA ARG A 79 0.00 8.67 -27.89
C ARG A 79 -1.11 9.50 -28.50
N TYR A 80 -0.92 10.82 -28.56
CA TYR A 80 -1.76 11.68 -29.36
C TYR A 80 -1.65 11.29 -30.85
N PRO A 81 -2.77 11.21 -31.60
CA PRO A 81 -2.75 10.76 -32.99
C PRO A 81 -1.86 11.67 -33.84
N PRO A 82 -0.79 11.16 -34.47
CA PRO A 82 0.06 11.98 -35.31
C PRO A 82 -0.62 12.27 -36.65
N GLU A 83 -0.23 13.36 -37.30
CA GLU A 83 -0.56 13.62 -38.69
C GLU A 83 0.71 13.42 -39.54
N PRO A 84 0.75 12.42 -40.46
CA PRO A 84 -0.28 11.43 -40.79
C PRO A 84 -0.42 10.28 -39.76
N LYS A 85 -1.64 9.74 -39.59
CA LYS A 85 -1.97 8.71 -38.57
C LYS A 85 -1.22 7.38 -38.72
N SER A 86 -0.70 7.10 -39.91
CA SER A 86 0.11 5.90 -40.20
C SER A 86 1.55 5.99 -39.71
N ARG A 87 1.94 7.09 -39.06
CA ARG A 87 3.32 7.31 -38.63
C ARG A 87 3.74 6.28 -37.58
N ARG A 88 4.91 5.67 -37.77
CA ARG A 88 5.52 4.77 -36.79
C ARG A 88 5.78 5.48 -35.46
N MET A 89 5.70 4.75 -34.35
CA MET A 89 6.12 5.21 -33.02
C MET A 89 7.40 4.48 -32.64
N GLU A 90 8.34 5.22 -32.06
CA GLU A 90 9.61 4.69 -31.55
C GLU A 90 9.85 5.29 -30.17
N CYS A 91 9.97 4.45 -29.14
CA CYS A 91 10.19 4.93 -27.78
C CYS A 91 11.06 3.97 -26.98
N CYS A 92 11.61 4.46 -25.89
CA CYS A 92 12.42 3.72 -24.94
C CYS A 92 11.77 3.75 -23.57
N LEU A 93 11.69 2.60 -22.92
CA LEU A 93 11.36 2.50 -21.50
C LEU A 93 12.63 2.17 -20.73
N PHE A 94 13.00 3.00 -19.77
CA PHE A 94 14.20 2.81 -18.95
C PHE A 94 13.81 2.24 -17.59
N PHE A 95 14.56 1.26 -17.10
CA PHE A 95 14.33 0.58 -15.83
C PHE A 95 15.52 0.77 -14.90
N ASP A 96 15.28 1.41 -13.75
CA ASP A 96 16.19 1.45 -12.60
C ASP A 96 15.80 0.29 -11.67
N LEU A 97 16.61 -0.77 -11.72
CA LEU A 97 16.30 -2.03 -11.03
C LEU A 97 16.80 -2.04 -9.58
N ASN A 98 17.80 -1.22 -9.25
CA ASN A 98 18.29 -1.11 -7.87
C ASN A 98 17.65 0.05 -7.09
N ASN A 99 16.75 0.81 -7.74
CA ASN A 99 15.95 1.89 -7.18
C ASN A 99 16.77 3.03 -6.58
N ASN A 100 17.96 3.29 -7.12
CA ASN A 100 18.88 4.31 -6.61
C ASN A 100 18.74 5.69 -7.29
N GLY A 101 17.85 5.81 -8.30
CA GLY A 101 17.62 7.02 -9.07
C GLY A 101 18.63 7.26 -10.19
N LYS A 102 19.47 6.28 -10.52
CA LYS A 102 20.37 6.27 -11.69
C LYS A 102 19.90 5.17 -12.65
N TYR A 103 20.08 5.43 -13.93
CA TYR A 103 19.68 4.53 -15.04
C TYR A 103 20.89 4.17 -15.88
N THR A 104 22.05 4.03 -15.25
CA THR A 104 23.35 3.82 -15.91
C THR A 104 24.14 2.69 -15.29
N ASP A 105 23.61 2.06 -14.24
CA ASP A 105 24.29 0.96 -13.58
C ASP A 105 24.15 -0.30 -14.44
N GLN A 106 25.07 -1.25 -14.26
CA GLN A 106 25.07 -2.51 -15.02
C GLN A 106 23.81 -3.35 -14.78
N VAL A 107 23.17 -3.14 -13.64
CA VAL A 107 21.92 -3.80 -13.29
C VAL A 107 20.71 -3.19 -14.01
N ASP A 108 20.81 -1.96 -14.51
CA ASP A 108 19.71 -1.25 -15.17
C ASP A 108 19.51 -1.79 -16.58
N LYS A 109 18.28 -1.64 -17.08
CA LYS A 109 17.90 -2.12 -18.41
C LYS A 109 17.12 -1.05 -19.15
N TYR A 110 17.08 -1.13 -20.47
CA TYR A 110 16.15 -0.34 -21.26
C TYR A 110 15.49 -1.20 -22.34
N ALA A 111 14.22 -0.93 -22.62
CA ALA A 111 13.45 -1.57 -23.67
C ALA A 111 13.19 -0.56 -24.80
N GLN A 112 13.55 -0.91 -26.03
CA GLN A 112 13.18 -0.16 -27.22
C GLN A 112 11.90 -0.74 -27.82
N ILE A 113 10.90 0.11 -28.03
CA ILE A 113 9.59 -0.26 -28.54
C ILE A 113 9.39 0.40 -29.90
N PHE A 114 9.04 -0.42 -30.88
CA PHE A 114 8.71 -0.02 -32.24
C PHE A 114 7.27 -0.40 -32.51
N TYR A 115 6.45 0.57 -32.94
CA TYR A 115 5.06 0.34 -33.32
C TYR A 115 4.78 0.84 -34.72
N GLN A 116 4.23 -0.06 -35.55
CA GLN A 116 3.91 0.20 -36.95
C GLN A 116 2.42 -0.06 -37.23
N PRO A 117 1.60 0.98 -37.39
CA PRO A 117 0.16 0.85 -37.66
C PRO A 117 -0.18 0.58 -39.13
N GLN A 118 0.79 0.56 -40.06
CA GLN A 118 0.55 0.69 -41.50
C GLN A 118 0.04 -0.60 -42.18
N GLY A 119 -1.13 -0.51 -42.83
CA GLY A 119 -1.64 -1.53 -43.75
C GLY A 119 -2.26 -2.78 -43.10
N LEU A 120 -2.45 -2.77 -41.78
CA LEU A 120 -2.93 -3.91 -41.01
C LEU A 120 -4.17 -3.56 -40.17
N PRO A 121 -5.08 -4.53 -39.92
CA PRO A 121 -6.21 -4.36 -39.00
C PRO A 121 -5.75 -4.17 -37.54
N ARG A 122 -4.54 -4.66 -37.19
CA ARG A 122 -3.84 -4.46 -35.92
C ARG A 122 -2.39 -4.10 -36.22
N GLY A 123 -1.86 -3.09 -35.54
CA GLY A 123 -0.49 -2.66 -35.72
C GLY A 123 0.51 -3.64 -35.11
N GLU A 124 1.67 -3.74 -35.75
CA GLU A 124 2.77 -4.58 -35.30
C GLU A 124 3.58 -3.85 -34.23
N VAL A 125 3.92 -4.58 -33.17
CA VAL A 125 4.66 -4.08 -32.01
C VAL A 125 5.87 -4.99 -31.81
N THR A 126 7.05 -4.38 -31.79
CA THR A 126 8.32 -5.06 -31.51
C THR A 126 8.97 -4.41 -30.30
N VAL A 127 9.37 -5.23 -29.33
CA VAL A 127 10.08 -4.80 -28.12
C VAL A 127 11.43 -5.50 -28.05
N TYR A 128 12.50 -4.72 -27.98
CA TYR A 128 13.86 -5.20 -27.75
C TYR A 128 14.32 -4.79 -26.35
N LEU A 129 14.71 -5.74 -25.51
CA LEU A 129 15.23 -5.48 -24.17
C LEU A 129 16.75 -5.55 -24.18
N TYR A 130 17.41 -4.51 -23.67
CA TYR A 130 18.86 -4.37 -23.64
C TYR A 130 19.38 -4.11 -22.23
N THR A 131 20.66 -4.46 -22.00
CA THR A 131 21.45 -3.92 -20.89
C THR A 131 21.97 -2.52 -21.20
N MET A 132 22.42 -1.78 -20.18
CA MET A 132 23.04 -0.47 -20.39
C MET A 132 24.33 -0.55 -21.23
N GLU A 133 24.99 -1.72 -21.27
CA GLU A 133 26.15 -2.00 -22.15
C GLU A 133 25.75 -2.31 -23.61
N GLY A 134 24.46 -2.40 -23.91
CA GLY A 134 23.93 -2.68 -25.24
C GLY A 134 23.79 -4.17 -25.58
N GLU A 135 23.90 -5.06 -24.60
CA GLU A 135 23.66 -6.49 -24.80
C GLU A 135 22.15 -6.77 -24.92
N LEU A 136 21.71 -7.44 -26.00
CA LEU A 136 20.32 -7.82 -26.19
C LEU A 136 19.94 -8.99 -25.26
N LYS A 137 18.97 -8.77 -24.37
CA LYS A 137 18.43 -9.79 -23.46
C LYS A 137 17.20 -10.50 -23.99
N GLY A 138 16.38 -9.82 -24.79
CA GLY A 138 15.14 -10.41 -25.30
C GLY A 138 14.52 -9.62 -26.44
N LYS A 139 13.73 -10.31 -27.27
CA LYS A 139 12.93 -9.74 -28.36
C LYS A 139 11.51 -10.30 -28.30
N TYR A 140 10.51 -9.42 -28.28
CA TYR A 140 9.09 -9.80 -28.22
C TYR A 140 8.35 -9.08 -29.34
N GLU A 141 7.58 -9.83 -30.14
CA GLU A 141 6.87 -9.30 -31.30
C GLU A 141 5.45 -9.83 -31.35
N GLY A 142 4.52 -8.98 -31.79
CA GLY A 142 3.15 -9.36 -32.00
C GLY A 142 2.27 -8.25 -32.56
N GLN A 143 1.05 -8.61 -32.93
CA GLN A 143 0.03 -7.66 -33.39
C GLN A 143 -0.77 -7.13 -32.19
N TRP A 144 -0.11 -6.28 -31.40
CA TRP A 144 -0.61 -5.76 -30.12
C TRP A 144 -0.88 -4.24 -30.15
N GLY A 145 -0.89 -3.64 -31.33
CA GLY A 145 -1.21 -2.23 -31.52
C GLY A 145 -2.50 -2.02 -32.30
N GLU A 146 -3.03 -0.80 -32.25
CA GLU A 146 -4.13 -0.40 -33.12
C GLU A 146 -3.71 -0.34 -34.59
N GLY A 147 -4.64 -0.63 -35.51
CA GLY A 147 -4.40 -0.58 -36.95
C GLY A 147 -4.56 0.83 -37.54
N THR A 148 -4.35 0.95 -38.86
CA THR A 148 -4.34 2.24 -39.59
C THR A 148 -5.68 2.98 -39.59
N GLY A 149 -6.78 2.30 -39.27
CA GLY A 149 -8.14 2.85 -39.24
C GLY A 149 -8.61 3.36 -37.88
N ALA A 150 -7.79 3.24 -36.83
CA ALA A 150 -8.18 3.67 -35.49
C ALA A 150 -8.16 5.20 -35.33
N SER A 151 -9.06 5.72 -34.49
CA SER A 151 -9.06 7.13 -34.08
C SER A 151 -7.95 7.46 -33.07
N THR A 152 -7.40 6.43 -32.44
CA THR A 152 -6.42 6.46 -31.35
C THR A 152 -5.11 5.78 -31.78
N SER A 153 -4.13 5.73 -30.90
CA SER A 153 -2.88 5.02 -31.12
C SER A 153 -2.45 4.32 -29.84
N HIS A 154 -3.17 3.26 -29.50
CA HIS A 154 -2.83 2.38 -28.38
C HIS A 154 -1.88 1.26 -28.81
N VAL A 155 -0.98 0.91 -27.89
CA VAL A 155 -0.01 -0.17 -28.03
C VAL A 155 0.10 -0.88 -26.71
N GLU A 156 0.08 -2.21 -26.70
CA GLU A 156 0.39 -3.00 -25.51
C GLU A 156 1.53 -3.98 -25.74
N PHE A 157 2.23 -4.33 -24.68
CA PHE A 157 3.29 -5.33 -24.71
C PHE A 157 3.55 -5.87 -23.30
N ALA A 158 4.28 -6.97 -23.22
CA ALA A 158 4.74 -7.49 -21.94
C ALA A 158 6.21 -7.88 -21.99
N ILE A 159 6.91 -7.66 -20.87
CA ILE A 159 8.31 -8.05 -20.68
C ILE A 159 8.35 -9.10 -19.55
N PRO A 160 8.90 -10.31 -19.80
CA PRO A 160 9.15 -11.29 -18.76
C PRO A 160 10.10 -10.75 -17.68
N MET A 161 9.73 -10.90 -16.41
CA MET A 161 10.55 -10.46 -15.27
C MET A 161 11.91 -11.18 -15.25
N LYS A 162 11.94 -12.44 -15.70
CA LYS A 162 13.18 -13.21 -15.85
C LYS A 162 14.21 -12.51 -16.73
N ASP A 163 13.79 -11.90 -17.83
CA ASP A 163 14.69 -11.28 -18.81
C ASP A 163 15.10 -9.86 -18.36
N LEU A 164 14.25 -9.20 -17.57
CA LEU A 164 14.62 -8.03 -16.78
C LEU A 164 15.60 -8.35 -15.65
N GLU A 165 15.72 -9.61 -15.24
CA GLU A 165 16.39 -10.02 -13.99
C GLU A 165 15.73 -9.41 -12.73
N ALA A 166 14.43 -9.12 -12.83
CA ALA A 166 13.60 -8.65 -11.72
C ALA A 166 12.88 -9.82 -11.04
N TYR A 167 12.65 -9.73 -9.73
CA TYR A 167 11.79 -10.69 -9.01
C TYR A 167 10.39 -10.11 -8.73
N PRO A 168 9.33 -10.93 -8.60
CA PRO A 168 7.94 -10.48 -8.50
C PRO A 168 7.58 -9.58 -7.31
N ALA A 169 8.50 -9.32 -6.37
CA ALA A 169 8.32 -8.50 -5.18
C ALA A 169 9.32 -7.33 -5.12
N GLN A 170 10.03 -7.05 -6.21
CA GLN A 170 11.02 -5.98 -6.30
C GLN A 170 10.38 -4.63 -6.66
N TYR A 171 10.65 -3.59 -5.87
CA TYR A 171 10.38 -2.22 -6.32
C TYR A 171 11.34 -1.85 -7.44
N LEU A 172 10.83 -1.31 -8.54
CA LEU A 172 11.65 -0.77 -9.62
C LEU A 172 11.12 0.59 -10.04
N ARG A 173 11.98 1.43 -10.58
CA ARG A 173 11.57 2.70 -11.19
C ARG A 173 11.68 2.61 -12.69
N PHE A 174 10.78 3.30 -13.38
CA PHE A 174 10.87 3.43 -14.80
C PHE A 174 10.35 4.78 -15.28
N TYR A 175 10.77 5.17 -16.47
CA TYR A 175 10.18 6.26 -17.22
C TYR A 175 10.15 5.91 -18.70
N LEU A 176 9.22 6.52 -19.42
CA LEU A 176 9.12 6.44 -20.87
C LEU A 176 9.78 7.67 -21.48
N ALA A 177 10.50 7.49 -22.57
CA ALA A 177 11.04 8.59 -23.36
C ALA A 177 11.03 8.25 -24.84
N ASP A 178 11.10 9.25 -25.70
CA ASP A 178 11.41 9.05 -27.12
C ASP A 178 12.80 8.41 -27.30
N ILE A 179 13.04 7.74 -28.43
CA ILE A 179 14.33 7.08 -28.72
C ILE A 179 15.50 8.08 -28.77
N SER A 180 15.20 9.35 -29.05
CA SER A 180 16.19 10.44 -29.00
C SER A 180 16.45 10.99 -27.60
N GLY A 181 15.63 10.62 -26.61
CA GLY A 181 15.71 11.04 -25.20
C GLY A 181 15.58 12.54 -24.96
N ARG A 182 15.18 13.32 -25.97
CA ARG A 182 15.29 14.79 -26.01
C ARG A 182 14.01 15.51 -26.43
N SER A 183 12.99 14.79 -26.82
CA SER A 183 11.74 15.36 -27.34
C SER A 183 10.61 15.26 -26.33
N ASP A 184 10.38 14.06 -25.80
CA ASP A 184 9.28 13.76 -24.91
C ASP A 184 9.72 12.74 -23.85
N ARG A 185 9.30 12.92 -22.60
CA ARG A 185 9.60 12.07 -21.45
C ARG A 185 8.39 12.04 -20.52
N LEU A 186 7.85 10.84 -20.29
CA LEU A 186 6.72 10.62 -19.39
C LEU A 186 7.17 9.82 -18.15
N PRO A 187 7.05 10.38 -16.93
CA PRO A 187 6.59 11.74 -16.61
C PRO A 187 7.65 12.81 -16.89
N ASP A 188 7.19 14.04 -17.16
CA ASP A 188 8.05 15.22 -17.36
C ASP A 188 9.06 15.43 -16.22
N GLN A 189 8.62 15.17 -14.98
CA GLN A 189 9.43 15.30 -13.76
C GLN A 189 9.29 14.06 -12.89
N GLY A 190 10.42 13.61 -12.32
CA GLY A 190 10.47 12.41 -11.49
C GLY A 190 10.35 11.13 -12.30
N ASP A 191 10.09 10.02 -11.61
CA ASP A 191 10.03 8.68 -12.19
C ASP A 191 8.78 7.94 -11.71
N ILE A 192 8.34 6.94 -12.47
CA ILE A 192 7.28 6.06 -12.05
C ILE A 192 7.89 4.98 -11.17
N GLN A 193 7.50 4.95 -9.90
CA GLN A 193 7.84 3.81 -9.03
C GLN A 193 6.77 2.73 -9.19
N TRP A 194 7.23 1.57 -9.66
CA TRP A 194 6.43 0.37 -9.73
C TRP A 194 6.43 -0.36 -8.40
N ASP A 195 5.23 -0.61 -7.86
CA ASP A 195 5.02 -1.54 -6.76
C ASP A 195 4.59 -2.91 -7.35
N PRO A 196 5.42 -3.96 -7.16
CA PRO A 196 5.19 -5.31 -7.66
C PRO A 196 3.86 -5.93 -7.30
N PHE A 197 3.31 -5.50 -6.19
CA PHE A 197 1.93 -5.74 -5.85
C PHE A 197 1.18 -4.44 -6.10
N PRO A 198 0.53 -4.23 -7.25
CA PRO A 198 -0.58 -3.29 -7.32
C PRO A 198 -1.61 -3.86 -6.35
N GLY A 199 -1.52 -3.44 -5.08
CA GLY A 199 -1.90 -4.22 -3.91
C GLY A 199 -3.20 -4.90 -4.22
N ALA A 200 -3.12 -6.20 -4.56
CA ALA A 200 -4.15 -6.91 -5.32
C ALA A 200 -5.46 -6.38 -4.82
N SER A 201 -6.13 -5.52 -5.60
CA SER A 201 -7.28 -4.74 -5.11
C SER A 201 -8.17 -5.78 -4.49
N LYS A 202 -8.10 -5.91 -3.15
CA LYS A 202 -8.62 -7.09 -2.45
C LYS A 202 -10.05 -7.00 -2.84
N SER A 203 -10.54 -7.91 -3.70
CA SER A 203 -11.70 -7.56 -4.51
C SER A 203 -12.74 -7.11 -3.51
N ARG A 204 -13.16 -5.85 -3.55
CA ARG A 204 -13.84 -5.26 -2.38
C ARG A 204 -15.09 -6.10 -2.02
N SER A 205 -15.60 -6.83 -3.01
CA SER A 205 -16.53 -7.96 -2.91
C SER A 205 -16.11 -9.13 -2.01
N THR A 206 -14.88 -9.64 -2.04
CA THR A 206 -14.39 -10.68 -1.10
C THR A 206 -14.34 -10.18 0.34
N ILE A 207 -13.86 -8.95 0.57
CA ILE A 207 -13.89 -8.34 1.90
C ILE A 207 -15.35 -8.17 2.36
N ALA A 208 -16.23 -7.72 1.45
CA ALA A 208 -17.66 -7.58 1.73
C ALA A 208 -18.33 -8.92 2.04
N LEU A 209 -18.00 -9.99 1.30
CA LEU A 209 -18.52 -11.33 1.55
C LEU A 209 -18.10 -11.83 2.94
N VAL A 210 -16.81 -11.68 3.29
CA VAL A 210 -16.27 -12.05 4.60
C VAL A 210 -16.94 -11.22 5.71
N PHE A 211 -17.16 -9.92 5.48
CA PHE A 211 -17.87 -9.06 6.41
C PHE A 211 -19.33 -9.47 6.62
N LEU A 212 -20.06 -9.75 5.54
CA LEU A 212 -21.45 -10.20 5.60
C LEU A 212 -21.57 -11.55 6.31
N LEU A 213 -20.66 -12.48 6.02
CA LEU A 213 -20.58 -13.78 6.70
C LEU A 213 -20.27 -13.61 8.19
N TRP A 214 -19.30 -12.76 8.53
CA TRP A 214 -18.97 -12.42 9.91
C TRP A 214 -20.17 -11.81 10.65
N LEU A 215 -20.89 -10.89 10.01
CA LEU A 215 -22.07 -10.24 10.56
C LEU A 215 -23.21 -11.24 10.78
N ALA A 216 -23.45 -12.14 9.81
CA ALA A 216 -24.47 -13.18 9.90
C ALA A 216 -24.21 -14.11 11.09
N ILE A 217 -22.97 -14.60 11.25
CA ILE A 217 -22.59 -15.45 12.38
C ILE A 217 -22.69 -14.67 13.70
N THR A 218 -22.28 -13.39 13.72
CA THR A 218 -22.39 -12.54 14.92
C THR A 218 -23.86 -12.39 15.37
N LEU A 219 -24.78 -12.15 14.42
CA LEU A 219 -26.21 -12.06 14.70
C LEU A 219 -26.81 -13.40 15.16
N PHE A 220 -26.39 -14.51 14.54
CA PHE A 220 -26.77 -15.86 14.95
C PHE A 220 -26.36 -16.14 16.41
N LEU A 221 -25.08 -15.92 16.75
CA LEU A 221 -24.56 -16.14 18.11
C LEU A 221 -25.26 -15.27 19.15
N TYR A 222 -25.58 -14.03 18.80
CA TYR A 222 -26.35 -13.13 19.65
C TYR A 222 -27.78 -13.62 19.86
N HIS A 223 -28.45 -14.08 18.81
CA HIS A 223 -29.83 -14.56 18.87
C HIS A 223 -29.95 -15.84 19.72
N HIS A 224 -29.02 -16.78 19.54
CA HIS A 224 -28.96 -18.02 20.31
C HIS A 224 -28.40 -17.85 21.75
N ARG A 225 -28.14 -16.61 22.19
CA ARG A 225 -27.65 -16.26 23.54
C ARG A 225 -26.33 -16.94 23.93
N LEU A 226 -25.49 -17.27 22.95
CA LEU A 226 -24.15 -17.84 23.17
C LEU A 226 -23.15 -16.72 23.48
N TRP A 227 -23.26 -16.11 24.66
CA TRP A 227 -22.58 -14.84 25.01
C TRP A 227 -21.05 -14.86 24.90
N VAL A 228 -20.40 -15.95 25.32
CA VAL A 228 -18.93 -16.05 25.29
C VAL A 228 -18.42 -16.17 23.86
N LEU A 229 -19.02 -17.07 23.06
CA LEU A 229 -18.68 -17.25 21.65
C LEU A 229 -18.98 -15.99 20.84
N TYR A 230 -20.13 -15.35 21.10
CA TYR A 230 -20.47 -14.06 20.53
C TYR A 230 -19.39 -13.01 20.80
N TYR A 231 -18.93 -12.87 22.05
CA TYR A 231 -17.93 -11.88 22.40
C TYR A 231 -16.60 -12.10 21.67
N ILE A 232 -16.08 -13.33 21.68
CA ILE A 232 -14.81 -13.68 21.03
C ILE A 232 -14.91 -13.48 19.52
N TRP A 233 -15.94 -14.05 18.89
CA TRP A 233 -16.14 -13.97 17.44
C TRP A 233 -16.32 -12.52 16.96
N ALA A 234 -17.15 -11.75 17.66
CA ALA A 234 -17.42 -10.36 17.29
C ALA A 234 -16.19 -9.47 17.47
N ALA A 235 -15.46 -9.62 18.59
CA ALA A 235 -14.25 -8.81 18.84
C ALA A 235 -13.12 -9.14 17.86
N VAL A 236 -12.84 -10.42 17.62
CA VAL A 236 -11.78 -10.84 16.68
C VAL A 236 -12.13 -10.42 15.25
N GLY A 237 -13.36 -10.67 14.79
CA GLY A 237 -13.73 -10.31 13.42
C GLY A 237 -13.80 -8.80 13.20
N LEU A 238 -14.26 -8.01 14.17
CA LEU A 238 -14.17 -6.54 14.08
C LEU A 238 -12.71 -6.08 14.00
N CYS A 239 -11.81 -6.69 14.77
CA CYS A 239 -10.38 -6.37 14.69
C CYS A 239 -9.84 -6.64 13.29
N CYS A 240 -10.12 -7.81 12.71
CA CYS A 240 -9.71 -8.13 11.34
C CYS A 240 -10.26 -7.12 10.32
N VAL A 241 -11.54 -6.76 10.44
CA VAL A 241 -12.18 -5.78 9.54
C VAL A 241 -11.52 -4.40 9.67
N LEU A 242 -11.22 -3.94 10.89
CA LEU A 242 -10.54 -2.67 11.12
C LEU A 242 -9.11 -2.67 10.56
N VAL A 243 -8.35 -3.75 10.78
CA VAL A 243 -7.00 -3.88 10.20
C VAL A 243 -7.06 -3.85 8.68
N LEU A 244 -8.00 -4.58 8.06
CA LEU A 244 -8.18 -4.55 6.61
C LEU A 244 -8.60 -3.18 6.08
N PHE A 245 -9.40 -2.43 6.84
CA PHE A 245 -9.87 -1.10 6.47
C PHE A 245 -8.78 -0.03 6.61
N PHE A 246 -7.97 -0.12 7.66
CA PHE A 246 -6.90 0.85 7.91
C PHE A 246 -5.63 0.56 7.13
N HIS A 247 -5.40 -0.68 6.71
CA HIS A 247 -4.24 -1.02 5.89
C HIS A 247 -4.25 -0.26 4.54
N ALA A 248 -3.11 0.33 4.19
CA ALA A 248 -2.90 1.23 3.05
C ALA A 248 -3.89 2.41 3.01
N SER A 249 -4.39 2.86 4.16
CA SER A 249 -5.31 4.00 4.26
C SER A 249 -4.58 5.29 4.64
N LEU A 250 -5.22 6.43 4.38
CA LEU A 250 -4.74 7.75 4.84
C LEU A 250 -4.51 7.81 6.36
N VAL A 251 -5.20 6.96 7.13
CA VAL A 251 -5.04 6.90 8.59
C VAL A 251 -3.72 6.24 8.97
N GLU A 252 -3.32 5.17 8.29
CA GLU A 252 -2.02 4.51 8.51
C GLU A 252 -0.88 5.49 8.21
N TYR A 253 -0.85 6.06 7.00
CA TYR A 253 0.14 7.08 6.63
C TYR A 253 0.13 8.29 7.57
N GLY A 254 -1.06 8.70 8.03
CA GLY A 254 -1.22 9.75 9.02
C GLY A 254 -0.54 9.39 10.35
N VAL A 255 -0.85 8.22 10.91
CA VAL A 255 -0.29 7.74 12.19
C VAL A 255 1.23 7.56 12.09
N GLU A 256 1.74 7.04 10.97
CA GLU A 256 3.18 6.89 10.72
C GLU A 256 3.89 8.24 10.69
N ARG A 257 3.35 9.20 9.92
CA ARG A 257 3.87 10.58 9.84
C ARG A 257 3.81 11.31 11.19
N PHE A 258 2.70 11.19 11.92
CA PHE A 258 2.59 11.82 13.25
C PHE A 258 3.58 11.20 14.23
N SER A 259 3.74 9.88 14.20
CA SER A 259 4.69 9.17 15.06
C SER A 259 6.13 9.58 14.74
N SER A 260 6.51 9.69 13.47
CA SER A 260 7.85 10.12 13.09
C SER A 260 8.13 11.58 13.48
N LEU A 261 7.17 12.48 13.32
CA LEU A 261 7.28 13.89 13.73
C LEU A 261 7.45 14.04 15.25
N ILE A 262 6.62 13.35 16.03
CA ILE A 262 6.70 13.38 17.49
C ILE A 262 8.05 12.81 17.95
N LEU A 263 8.47 11.69 17.36
CA LEU A 263 9.71 11.03 17.71
C LEU A 263 10.92 11.90 17.34
N HIS A 264 10.93 12.52 16.16
CA HIS A 264 11.95 13.49 15.75
C HIS A 264 12.05 14.66 16.73
N HIS A 265 10.92 15.24 17.15
CA HIS A 265 10.89 16.35 18.09
C HIS A 265 11.44 15.96 19.47
N ILE A 266 11.01 14.81 20.01
CA ILE A 266 11.48 14.33 21.32
C ILE A 266 12.98 13.97 21.26
N LEU A 267 13.42 13.31 20.18
CA LEU A 267 14.83 12.93 20.02
C LEU A 267 15.74 14.15 19.86
N HIS A 268 15.28 15.20 19.17
CA HIS A 268 15.97 16.47 19.09
C HIS A 268 16.15 17.10 20.49
N GLN A 269 15.13 17.04 21.35
CA GLN A 269 15.25 17.49 22.74
C GLN A 269 16.25 16.65 23.56
N LEU A 270 16.42 15.37 23.22
CA LEU A 270 17.41 14.47 23.83
C LEU A 270 18.82 14.63 23.23
N GLY A 271 19.01 15.55 22.28
CA GLY A 271 20.30 15.81 21.63
C GLY A 271 20.69 14.77 20.57
N ILE A 272 19.73 13.96 20.10
CA ILE A 272 19.94 12.94 19.06
C ILE A 272 19.55 13.55 17.71
N VAL A 273 20.55 13.71 16.83
CA VAL A 273 20.32 14.22 15.47
C VAL A 273 19.55 13.17 14.67
N THR A 274 18.38 13.57 14.18
CA THR A 274 17.54 12.74 13.31
C THR A 274 17.06 13.56 12.13
N HIS A 275 16.86 12.93 10.98
CA HIS A 275 16.21 13.55 9.82
C HIS A 275 15.00 12.73 9.40
N ILE A 276 13.96 13.41 8.95
CA ILE A 276 12.79 12.76 8.36
C ILE A 276 13.05 12.66 6.86
N TYR A 277 12.82 11.48 6.28
CA TYR A 277 13.01 11.28 4.84
C TYR A 277 11.77 11.78 4.08
N ASP A 278 11.94 12.80 3.24
CA ASP A 278 10.82 13.45 2.53
C ASP A 278 10.12 12.53 1.51
N GLY A 279 10.82 11.50 1.01
CA GLY A 279 10.30 10.56 0.01
C GLY A 279 9.46 9.40 0.56
N SER A 280 9.32 9.24 1.88
CA SER A 280 8.53 8.15 2.49
C SER A 280 7.98 8.57 3.86
N PRO A 281 6.66 8.88 3.97
CA PRO A 281 6.05 9.17 5.26
C PRO A 281 6.23 7.96 6.19
N GLY A 282 6.83 8.16 7.37
CA GLY A 282 7.09 7.09 8.34
C GLY A 282 8.56 6.65 8.46
N THR A 283 9.45 7.06 7.56
CA THR A 283 10.88 6.70 7.63
C THR A 283 11.69 7.79 8.36
N LEU A 284 12.31 7.40 9.48
CA LEU A 284 13.19 8.24 10.29
C LEU A 284 14.65 7.83 10.11
N LEU A 285 15.51 8.78 9.77
CA LEU A 285 16.97 8.61 9.76
C LEU A 285 17.51 8.96 11.14
N VAL A 286 18.16 8.00 11.79
CA VAL A 286 18.79 8.15 13.11
C VAL A 286 20.30 8.10 12.95
N LEU A 287 20.99 9.13 13.42
CA LEU A 287 22.46 9.13 13.48
C LEU A 287 22.94 8.30 14.67
N ILE A 288 23.78 7.31 14.42
CA ILE A 288 24.40 6.48 15.46
C ILE A 288 25.66 7.16 15.98
N LYS A 289 25.79 7.28 17.31
CA LYS A 289 26.95 7.94 17.95
C LYS A 289 28.26 7.18 17.78
N ILE A 290 28.22 5.85 17.89
CA ILE A 290 29.43 5.01 17.88
C ILE A 290 30.07 4.96 16.49
N ASP A 291 29.27 4.73 15.45
CA ASP A 291 29.77 4.47 14.09
C ASP A 291 29.71 5.71 13.19
N SER A 292 29.21 6.86 13.69
CA SER A 292 28.92 8.08 12.92
C SER A 292 28.16 7.81 11.61
N SER A 293 27.35 6.75 11.61
CA SER A 293 26.62 6.26 10.44
C SER A 293 25.12 6.51 10.61
N TRP A 294 24.46 6.75 9.49
CA TRP A 294 23.00 6.90 9.44
C TRP A 294 22.35 5.52 9.39
N THR A 295 21.36 5.30 10.25
CA THR A 295 20.49 4.12 10.19
C THR A 295 19.07 4.53 9.93
N THR A 296 18.44 3.88 8.96
CA THR A 296 17.02 4.04 8.63
C THR A 296 16.18 3.23 9.62
N LEU A 297 15.13 3.85 10.15
CA LEU A 297 14.08 3.20 10.92
C LEU A 297 12.74 3.50 10.25
N THR A 298 12.09 2.46 9.73
CA THR A 298 10.76 2.56 9.12
C THR A 298 9.70 2.27 10.17
N ILE A 299 8.72 3.18 10.27
CA ILE A 299 7.52 3.00 11.09
C ILE A 299 6.43 2.51 10.14
N ASP A 300 6.24 1.20 10.10
CA ASP A 300 5.16 0.54 9.34
C ASP A 300 3.94 0.26 10.24
N ILE A 301 2.87 -0.33 9.70
CA ILE A 301 1.65 -0.72 10.46
C ILE A 301 1.92 -1.52 11.75
N GLU A 302 2.94 -2.38 11.74
CA GLU A 302 3.35 -3.19 12.89
C GLU A 302 4.09 -2.35 13.95
N ASN A 303 4.83 -1.34 13.49
CA ASN A 303 5.65 -0.50 14.33
C ASN A 303 4.93 0.75 14.85
N SER A 304 3.86 1.18 14.18
CA SER A 304 3.01 2.33 14.53
C SER A 304 2.02 2.04 15.67
N GLY A 305 1.82 0.76 16.02
CA GLY A 305 0.88 0.33 17.07
C GLY A 305 -0.57 0.30 16.61
N LEU A 306 -0.82 0.43 15.30
CA LEU A 306 -2.17 0.51 14.74
C LEU A 306 -2.93 -0.81 14.90
N ILE A 307 -2.24 -1.95 14.78
CA ILE A 307 -2.84 -3.27 14.97
C ILE A 307 -3.32 -3.42 16.42
N GLU A 308 -2.51 -3.03 17.40
CA GLU A 308 -2.84 -3.14 18.82
C GLU A 308 -3.95 -2.17 19.23
N ILE A 309 -4.01 -1.00 18.59
CA ILE A 309 -5.15 -0.07 18.71
C ILE A 309 -6.44 -0.75 18.22
N CYS A 310 -6.40 -1.42 17.06
CA CYS A 310 -7.55 -2.16 16.53
C CYS A 310 -8.00 -3.29 17.48
N ILE A 311 -7.04 -4.01 18.07
CA ILE A 311 -7.30 -5.09 19.03
C ILE A 311 -8.02 -4.54 20.26
N ILE A 312 -7.44 -3.54 20.93
CA ILE A 312 -8.02 -3.01 22.19
C ILE A 312 -9.38 -2.34 21.94
N PHE A 313 -9.52 -1.63 20.82
CA PHE A 313 -10.77 -1.00 20.43
C PHE A 313 -11.87 -2.06 20.24
N SER A 314 -11.57 -3.12 19.49
CA SER A 314 -12.54 -4.18 19.19
C SER A 314 -12.96 -4.95 20.44
N LEU A 315 -12.00 -5.26 21.33
CA LEU A 315 -12.28 -5.92 22.61
C LEU A 315 -13.21 -5.07 23.49
N ILE A 316 -12.98 -3.77 23.58
CA ILE A 316 -13.78 -2.86 24.42
C ILE A 316 -15.17 -2.62 23.82
N VAL A 317 -15.28 -2.50 22.49
CA VAL A 317 -16.57 -2.25 21.81
C VAL A 317 -17.59 -3.37 22.05
N PHE A 318 -17.16 -4.62 22.19
CA PHE A 318 -18.05 -5.73 22.54
C PHE A 318 -18.10 -6.04 24.04
N TYR A 319 -17.37 -5.30 24.87
CA TYR A 319 -17.24 -5.59 26.28
C TYR A 319 -18.53 -5.28 27.07
N PRO A 320 -19.15 -6.28 27.73
CA PRO A 320 -20.52 -6.17 28.27
C PRO A 320 -20.62 -5.41 29.60
N VAL A 321 -19.50 -5.03 30.23
CA VAL A 321 -19.51 -4.36 31.54
C VAL A 321 -19.84 -2.88 31.44
N TYR A 322 -19.46 -2.21 30.35
CA TYR A 322 -19.69 -0.77 30.18
C TYR A 322 -20.98 -0.43 29.45
N ARG A 323 -21.62 0.67 29.89
CA ARG A 323 -22.67 1.37 29.14
C ARG A 323 -22.08 1.99 27.86
N LEU A 324 -22.86 2.10 26.80
CA LEU A 324 -22.39 2.50 25.46
C LEU A 324 -21.53 3.77 25.43
N ARG A 325 -21.96 4.86 26.09
CA ARG A 325 -21.19 6.11 26.13
C ARG A 325 -19.83 5.94 26.79
N LYS A 326 -19.81 5.27 27.96
CA LYS A 326 -18.58 4.98 28.69
C LYS A 326 -17.70 4.02 27.90
N ARG A 327 -18.29 3.08 27.16
CA ARG A 327 -17.58 2.12 26.32
C ARG A 327 -16.76 2.81 25.22
N ILE A 328 -17.37 3.75 24.50
CA ILE A 328 -16.67 4.51 23.44
C ILE A 328 -15.53 5.34 24.04
N LEU A 329 -15.78 6.06 25.14
CA LEU A 329 -14.74 6.83 25.82
C LEU A 329 -13.58 5.95 26.30
N VAL A 330 -13.88 4.79 26.89
CA VAL A 330 -12.87 3.83 27.35
C VAL A 330 -12.10 3.23 26.17
N ALA A 331 -12.77 2.95 25.05
CA ALA A 331 -12.12 2.46 23.83
C ALA A 331 -11.16 3.50 23.24
N LEU A 332 -11.57 4.77 23.18
CA LEU A 332 -10.71 5.87 22.72
C LEU A 332 -9.53 6.10 23.68
N SER A 333 -9.75 6.05 25.00
CA SER A 333 -8.64 6.13 25.96
C SER A 333 -7.68 4.95 25.85
N GLY A 334 -8.19 3.75 25.53
CA GLY A 334 -7.37 2.57 25.29
C GLY A 334 -6.54 2.70 24.01
N ALA A 335 -7.13 3.19 22.93
CA ALA A 335 -6.43 3.48 21.68
C ALA A 335 -5.30 4.49 21.90
N LEU A 336 -5.58 5.60 22.60
CA LEU A 336 -4.56 6.58 22.96
C LEU A 336 -3.47 5.98 23.86
N GLY A 337 -3.86 5.15 24.83
CA GLY A 337 -2.91 4.47 25.73
C GLY A 337 -1.95 3.56 24.97
N ILE A 338 -2.45 2.72 24.06
CA ILE A 338 -1.61 1.85 23.23
C ILE A 338 -0.70 2.69 22.32
N TYR A 339 -1.22 3.76 21.72
CA TYR A 339 -0.42 4.65 20.88
C TYR A 339 0.78 5.24 21.66
N LEU A 340 0.55 5.74 22.88
CA LEU A 340 1.61 6.29 23.73
C LEU A 340 2.61 5.23 24.18
N ILE A 341 2.15 4.03 24.53
CA ILE A 341 3.03 2.90 24.90
C ILE A 341 3.91 2.53 23.71
N ASN A 342 3.35 2.52 22.50
CA ASN A 342 4.08 2.24 21.29
C ASN A 342 5.14 3.31 20.98
N LEU A 343 4.81 4.59 21.16
CA LEU A 343 5.77 5.67 21.01
C LEU A 343 6.93 5.55 22.01
N ALA A 344 6.64 5.21 23.27
CA ALA A 344 7.65 4.97 24.30
C ALA A 344 8.55 3.78 23.93
N ARG A 345 7.99 2.70 23.35
CA ARG A 345 8.75 1.57 22.81
C ARG A 345 9.73 2.02 21.74
N LEU A 346 9.27 2.76 20.74
CA LEU A 346 10.13 3.23 19.64
C LEU A 346 11.25 4.15 20.16
N LEU A 347 10.93 5.05 21.09
CA LEU A 347 11.91 5.92 21.72
C LEU A 347 12.99 5.13 22.46
N LEU A 348 12.61 4.13 23.25
CA LEU A 348 13.56 3.26 23.94
C LEU A 348 14.50 2.56 22.94
N VAL A 349 13.94 2.00 21.86
CA VAL A 349 14.72 1.31 20.83
C VAL A 349 15.75 2.26 20.20
N ILE A 350 15.33 3.49 19.85
CA ILE A 350 16.23 4.47 19.24
C ILE A 350 17.34 4.91 20.18
N VAL A 351 17.01 5.16 21.46
CA VAL A 351 18.01 5.53 22.47
C VAL A 351 19.06 4.43 22.63
N ILE A 352 18.63 3.17 22.71
CA ILE A 352 19.55 2.03 22.82
C ILE A 352 20.44 1.93 21.59
N ILE A 353 19.88 2.02 20.38
CA ILE A 353 20.66 1.96 19.13
C ILE A 353 21.65 3.11 19.02
N HIS A 354 21.24 4.33 19.39
CA HIS A 354 22.11 5.50 19.37
C HIS A 354 23.30 5.33 20.31
N SER A 355 23.09 4.80 21.53
CA SER A 355 24.15 4.58 22.52
C SER A 355 24.97 3.30 22.30
N GLY A 356 24.39 2.31 21.63
CA GLY A 356 24.87 0.92 21.59
C GLY A 356 25.39 0.46 20.24
N GLY A 357 25.24 1.28 19.20
CA GLY A 357 25.69 0.96 17.85
C GLY A 357 24.72 0.05 17.09
N ARG A 358 25.01 -0.16 15.80
CA ARG A 358 24.10 -0.89 14.88
C ARG A 358 23.87 -2.35 15.30
N ASN A 359 24.88 -2.99 15.90
CA ASN A 359 24.81 -4.39 16.34
C ASN A 359 23.80 -4.62 17.47
N MET A 360 23.41 -3.57 18.20
CA MET A 360 22.39 -3.66 19.25
C MET A 360 20.96 -3.53 18.72
N SER A 361 20.75 -3.22 17.43
CA SER A 361 19.41 -3.05 16.84
C SER A 361 18.49 -4.24 17.07
N TYR A 362 18.98 -5.47 16.84
CA TYR A 362 18.22 -6.69 17.06
C TYR A 362 17.79 -6.86 18.51
N ILE A 363 18.71 -6.67 19.47
CA ILE A 363 18.45 -6.83 20.90
C ILE A 363 17.54 -5.72 21.42
N ALA A 364 17.77 -4.48 20.98
CA ALA A 364 16.95 -3.32 21.33
C ALA A 364 15.48 -3.55 20.95
N HIS A 365 15.23 -4.02 19.73
CA HIS A 365 13.87 -4.21 19.24
C HIS A 365 13.21 -5.48 19.81
N THR A 366 13.88 -6.63 19.76
CA THR A 366 13.26 -7.91 20.11
C THR A 366 13.14 -8.15 21.61
N LEU A 367 14.10 -7.69 22.40
CA LEU A 367 14.09 -7.88 23.85
C LEU A 367 13.52 -6.67 24.57
N PHE A 368 14.21 -5.53 24.51
CA PHE A 368 13.86 -4.36 25.33
C PHE A 368 12.55 -3.71 24.89
N GLY A 369 12.40 -3.46 23.58
CA GLY A 369 11.19 -2.86 23.03
C GLY A 369 9.94 -3.70 23.31
N ARG A 370 10.00 -5.00 23.00
CA ARG A 370 8.86 -5.91 23.25
C ARG A 370 8.56 -6.09 24.72
N LEU A 371 9.56 -6.16 25.59
CA LEU A 371 9.37 -6.28 27.04
C LEU A 371 8.67 -5.04 27.62
N LEU A 372 9.15 -3.84 27.28
CA LEU A 372 8.53 -2.58 27.72
C LEU A 372 7.08 -2.50 27.26
N PHE A 373 6.86 -2.77 25.96
CA PHE A 373 5.53 -2.76 25.37
C PHE A 373 4.59 -3.74 26.09
N PHE A 374 5.03 -4.98 26.30
CA PHE A 374 4.24 -6.01 26.95
C PHE A 374 3.84 -5.62 28.38
N LEU A 375 4.79 -5.15 29.20
CA LEU A 375 4.51 -4.78 30.59
C LEU A 375 3.52 -3.62 30.68
N LEU A 376 3.72 -2.57 29.88
CA LEU A 376 2.83 -1.42 29.86
C LEU A 376 1.46 -1.76 29.28
N ALA A 377 1.41 -2.57 28.23
CA ALA A 377 0.15 -3.03 27.64
C ALA A 377 -0.65 -3.86 28.64
N VAL A 378 -0.01 -4.82 29.34
CA VAL A 378 -0.66 -5.61 30.41
C VAL A 378 -1.22 -4.70 31.50
N GLY A 379 -0.47 -3.68 31.92
CA GLY A 379 -0.94 -2.67 32.87
C GLY A 379 -2.18 -1.92 32.36
N LEU A 380 -2.19 -1.53 31.08
CA LEU A 380 -3.33 -0.88 30.44
C LEU A 380 -4.55 -1.81 30.36
N TYR A 381 -4.38 -3.06 29.91
CA TYR A 381 -5.44 -4.07 29.85
C TYR A 381 -6.04 -4.34 31.23
N TRP A 382 -5.21 -4.38 32.28
CA TRP A 382 -5.67 -4.54 33.65
C TRP A 382 -6.61 -3.40 34.07
N GLN A 383 -6.24 -2.15 33.79
CA GLN A 383 -7.06 -0.99 34.17
C GLN A 383 -8.37 -0.90 33.35
N LEU A 384 -8.32 -1.22 32.06
CA LEU A 384 -9.46 -1.04 31.15
C LEU A 384 -10.43 -2.22 31.13
N ILE A 385 -9.98 -3.44 31.45
CA ILE A 385 -10.81 -4.66 31.35
C ILE A 385 -10.87 -5.39 32.70
N THR A 386 -9.73 -5.77 33.27
CA THR A 386 -9.71 -6.71 34.41
C THR A 386 -10.28 -6.09 35.69
N ARG A 387 -9.79 -4.92 36.10
CA ARG A 387 -10.27 -4.21 37.29
C ARG A 387 -11.80 -3.92 37.25
N PRO A 388 -12.35 -3.36 36.15
CA PRO A 388 -13.80 -3.19 35.99
C PRO A 388 -14.60 -4.49 36.06
N SER A 389 -14.06 -5.60 35.53
CA SER A 389 -14.68 -6.94 35.65
C SER A 389 -14.82 -7.33 37.11
N LEU A 390 -13.71 -7.25 37.86
CA LEU A 390 -13.65 -7.64 39.27
C LEU A 390 -14.55 -6.75 40.14
N GLU A 391 -14.58 -5.44 39.90
CA GLU A 391 -15.46 -4.52 40.62
C GLU A 391 -16.94 -4.86 40.41
N LYS A 392 -17.34 -5.26 39.19
CA LYS A 392 -18.71 -5.70 38.92
C LYS A 392 -19.05 -7.02 39.62
N ILE A 393 -18.15 -8.00 39.57
CA ILE A 393 -18.33 -9.29 40.28
C ILE A 393 -18.45 -9.05 41.79
N ARG A 394 -17.55 -8.23 42.36
CA ARG A 394 -17.57 -7.88 43.79
C ARG A 394 -18.88 -7.22 44.21
N ARG A 395 -19.44 -6.33 43.38
CA ARG A 395 -20.76 -5.71 43.65
C ARG A 395 -21.89 -6.73 43.59
N ASN A 396 -21.87 -7.66 42.64
CA ASN A 396 -22.88 -8.70 42.55
C ASN A 396 -22.84 -9.64 43.76
N VAL A 397 -21.65 -10.02 44.24
CA VAL A 397 -21.50 -10.87 45.44
C VAL A 397 -21.92 -10.14 46.72
N LYS A 398 -21.73 -8.83 46.82
CA LYS A 398 -22.19 -8.04 47.99
C LYS A 398 -23.70 -7.79 48.03
N ASN A 399 -24.36 -7.88 46.88
CA ASN A 399 -25.79 -7.59 46.74
C ASN A 399 -26.65 -8.87 46.65
N ALA A 400 -26.02 -10.04 46.62
CA ALA A 400 -26.62 -11.36 46.77
C ALA A 400 -26.48 -11.80 48.23
#